data_AF-A0A7X3QHB5-F1
#
_entry.id   AF-A0A7X3QHB5-F1
#
_cell.length_a   1.000
_cell.length_b   1.000
_cell.length_c   1.000
_cell.angle_alpha   90.00
_cell.angle_beta   90.00
_cell.angle_gamma   90.00
#
_symmetry.space_group_name_H-M   'P 1'
#
loop_
_entity.id
_entity.type
_entity.pdbx_description
1 polymer ?
#
loop_
_entity_poly.entity_id
_entity_poly.type
_entity_poly.pdbx_seq_one_letter_code
_entity_poly.pdbx_strand_id
1 'polypeptide(L)'
;FVAPRDDKSGDTARGPAGPRRRLNEGAVMPDTTDWVPEGYAVVRVDGRGTCSTPGFLHPYGAQEADDIYDAIEWAGTQPWSNGNVGMWGISNTAVNQLPAATLQPPHLKALIPHSGDIDQYRDIVFQGGIYYQGYREPWFNSRVAGEELRCLDQPYEDIIDIFRENRFDDPRVYGFLGTDPDTGETLPIGPASPDPSLITQPLFSHSRQDLWPIHIRGGSEVYLLAASEHKKLWVEAGHEYARAYSPEVFEQHLRFFDYWLKGIDNGVMDEPPIRVDLRLPRDADNPKGAWKTRFEDEWPIARTQYVRYYLDATDPSGDGVLLDAPPAEARSTTYSAEVAADAACDTYGVSFLSAPFEQDTELAGYMKLGVNVSSSSTDMDIFATLRVMDEDGNEVLYHSTHSAESPVTLGFLKVSHRKLDEARSSHHQPVLTHKEEDHQPLTPGETVAAEVELWPNTALIKQGHRLWLTIQPRNGCFKTHTHEYDESFHVGATNTIHTGGPEAAYLQIPVVPPLIDN
;
A
#
# COMPACT_ATOMS: atom_id res chain seq x y z
N PHE A 1 13.29 -16.07 9.02
CA PHE A 1 13.50 -15.79 10.45
C PHE A 1 14.94 -15.38 10.71
N VAL A 2 15.10 -14.59 11.77
CA VAL A 2 16.38 -14.22 12.34
C VAL A 2 16.30 -14.51 13.85
N ALA A 3 17.24 -15.26 14.41
CA ALA A 3 17.25 -15.68 15.81
C ALA A 3 18.67 -15.53 16.39
N PRO A 4 18.91 -14.94 17.56
CA PRO A 4 20.26 -14.79 18.10
C PRO A 4 20.94 -16.14 18.38
N ARG A 5 22.27 -16.19 18.24
CA ARG A 5 23.11 -17.35 18.52
C ARG A 5 23.68 -17.30 19.94
N ASP A 6 23.56 -18.38 20.70
CA ASP A 6 24.21 -18.52 22.03
C ASP A 6 25.73 -18.75 21.88
N ASP A 7 26.56 -17.83 22.36
CA ASP A 7 28.02 -17.85 22.21
C ASP A 7 28.74 -18.22 23.52
N LYS A 8 28.82 -19.51 23.84
CA LYS A 8 29.66 -19.99 24.96
C LYS A 8 31.18 -19.97 24.70
N SER A 9 31.68 -19.10 23.83
CA SER A 9 33.12 -18.93 23.60
C SER A 9 33.49 -17.47 23.46
N GLY A 10 34.15 -16.93 24.49
CA GLY A 10 34.67 -15.57 24.49
C GLY A 10 35.81 -15.34 23.48
N ASP A 11 36.01 -14.04 23.21
CA ASP A 11 37.04 -13.39 22.38
C ASP A 11 36.77 -13.42 20.85
N THR A 12 36.64 -12.28 20.17
CA THR A 12 37.72 -11.31 19.94
C THR A 12 37.21 -9.94 19.44
N ALA A 13 37.93 -8.87 19.82
CA ALA A 13 37.74 -7.50 19.37
C ALA A 13 37.83 -7.33 17.83
N ARG A 14 36.93 -6.50 17.25
CA ARG A 14 36.88 -6.19 15.81
C ARG A 14 37.70 -4.94 15.45
N GLY A 15 38.51 -5.05 14.40
CA GLY A 15 39.04 -3.90 13.65
C GLY A 15 38.07 -3.43 12.54
N PRO A 16 38.31 -2.27 11.91
CA PRO A 16 37.36 -1.66 10.98
C PRO A 16 37.32 -2.43 9.65
N ALA A 17 36.15 -2.94 9.28
CA ALA A 17 35.93 -3.60 8.01
C ALA A 17 35.59 -2.57 6.91
N GLY A 18 36.30 -2.64 5.78
CA GLY A 18 35.97 -1.86 4.57
C GLY A 18 34.63 -2.27 3.94
N PRO A 19 34.16 -1.57 2.90
CA PRO A 19 32.82 -1.75 2.34
C PRO A 19 32.69 -3.15 1.73
N ARG A 20 31.93 -4.03 2.40
CA ARG A 20 31.55 -5.34 1.87
C ARG A 20 30.51 -5.13 0.78
N ARG A 21 30.72 -5.73 -0.39
CA ARG A 21 29.66 -5.88 -1.40
C ARG A 21 28.64 -6.87 -0.84
N ARG A 22 27.45 -6.38 -0.50
CA ARG A 22 26.32 -7.21 -0.06
C ARG A 22 25.77 -7.95 -1.28
N LEU A 23 25.86 -9.28 -1.27
CA LEU A 23 25.42 -10.17 -2.34
C LEU A 23 24.09 -10.76 -1.90
N ASN A 24 22.98 -10.29 -2.49
CA ASN A 24 21.65 -10.79 -2.14
C ASN A 24 21.51 -12.29 -2.45
N GLU A 25 21.49 -13.11 -1.39
CA GLU A 25 21.35 -14.58 -1.46
C GLU A 25 19.91 -15.06 -1.72
N GLY A 26 18.93 -14.16 -1.70
CA GLY A 26 17.52 -14.44 -1.95
C GLY A 26 16.70 -13.16 -1.88
N ALA A 27 16.15 -12.72 -3.01
CA ALA A 27 15.25 -11.57 -3.06
C ALA A 27 14.13 -11.76 -2.02
N VAL A 28 13.80 -10.68 -1.30
CA VAL A 28 12.78 -10.62 -0.23
C VAL A 28 13.08 -11.33 1.10
N MET A 29 14.22 -12.00 1.24
CA MET A 29 14.59 -12.79 2.44
C MET A 29 15.81 -12.20 3.18
N PRO A 30 16.00 -12.50 4.49
CA PRO A 30 17.18 -12.05 5.20
C PRO A 30 18.45 -12.67 4.60
N ASP A 31 19.46 -11.81 4.37
CA ASP A 31 20.76 -12.19 3.82
C ASP A 31 21.66 -12.77 4.92
N THR A 32 22.15 -14.00 4.75
CA THR A 32 22.98 -14.62 5.80
C THR A 32 24.32 -13.91 5.94
N THR A 33 24.83 -13.26 4.89
CA THR A 33 26.09 -12.52 4.91
C THR A 33 26.02 -11.22 5.71
N ASP A 34 24.82 -10.71 5.95
CA ASP A 34 24.56 -9.53 6.75
C ASP A 34 24.22 -9.92 8.21
N TRP A 35 23.26 -10.83 8.42
CA TRP A 35 22.76 -11.15 9.76
C TRP A 35 23.65 -12.12 10.56
N VAL A 36 24.25 -13.13 9.92
CA VAL A 36 25.03 -14.17 10.63
C VAL A 36 26.31 -13.60 11.27
N PRO A 37 27.07 -12.71 10.61
CA PRO A 37 28.20 -12.06 11.25
C PRO A 37 27.79 -11.25 12.49
N GLU A 38 26.56 -10.77 12.58
CA GLU A 38 26.07 -9.99 13.72
C GLU A 38 25.46 -10.87 14.83
N GLY A 39 25.74 -12.17 14.80
CA GLY A 39 25.36 -13.09 15.88
C GLY A 39 23.93 -13.61 15.79
N TYR A 40 23.34 -13.63 14.59
CA TYR A 40 22.04 -14.25 14.35
C TYR A 40 22.16 -15.55 13.55
N ALA A 41 21.44 -16.59 13.93
CA ALA A 41 21.00 -17.65 13.05
C ALA A 41 19.91 -17.13 12.11
N VAL A 42 19.98 -17.50 10.83
CA VAL A 42 18.95 -17.21 9.83
C VAL A 42 18.31 -18.52 9.41
N VAL A 43 16.98 -18.59 9.49
CA VAL A 43 16.19 -19.74 9.03
C VAL A 43 15.29 -19.27 7.89
N ARG A 44 15.41 -19.92 6.74
CA ARG A 44 14.52 -19.74 5.58
C ARG A 44 13.61 -20.95 5.50
N VAL A 45 12.34 -20.72 5.23
CA VAL A 45 11.32 -21.77 5.17
C VAL A 45 10.67 -21.71 3.80
N ASP A 46 10.74 -22.83 3.09
CA ASP A 46 9.99 -23.04 1.86
C ASP A 46 8.55 -23.37 2.24
N GLY A 47 7.60 -22.60 1.71
CA GLY A 47 6.18 -22.79 1.99
C GLY A 47 5.68 -24.18 1.56
N ARG A 48 4.63 -24.66 2.22
CA ARG A 48 3.98 -25.94 1.87
C ARG A 48 3.58 -25.97 0.39
N GLY A 49 3.88 -27.09 -0.28
CA GLY A 49 3.57 -27.26 -1.70
C GLY A 49 4.50 -26.50 -2.66
N THR A 50 5.52 -25.79 -2.16
CA THR A 50 6.53 -25.14 -3.00
C THR A 50 7.73 -26.03 -3.23
N CYS A 51 8.14 -26.16 -4.50
CA CYS A 51 9.30 -26.93 -4.94
C CYS A 51 9.47 -28.30 -4.25
N SER A 52 10.44 -28.44 -3.34
CA SER A 52 10.75 -29.72 -2.68
C SER A 52 9.96 -29.94 -1.37
N THR A 53 9.15 -28.98 -0.94
CA THR A 53 8.28 -29.10 0.24
C THR A 53 6.93 -29.68 -0.19
N PRO A 54 6.61 -30.93 0.19
CA PRO A 54 5.36 -31.56 -0.23
C PRO A 54 4.15 -30.90 0.44
N GLY A 55 3.01 -30.87 -0.26
CA GLY A 55 1.74 -30.45 0.29
C GLY A 55 0.88 -29.67 -0.70
N PHE A 56 -0.23 -29.17 -0.20
CA PHE A 56 -1.15 -28.33 -0.95
C PHE A 56 -0.70 -26.86 -0.84
N LEU A 57 -0.41 -26.22 -1.98
CA LEU A 57 0.00 -24.82 -2.03
C LEU A 57 -1.24 -23.92 -2.03
N HIS A 58 -1.39 -23.13 -0.98
CA HIS A 58 -2.45 -22.13 -0.84
C HIS A 58 -1.83 -20.80 -0.40
N PRO A 59 -1.43 -19.94 -1.36
CA PRO A 59 -0.77 -18.69 -1.04
C PRO A 59 -1.66 -17.81 -0.17
N TYR A 60 -1.12 -17.28 0.92
CA TYR A 60 -1.82 -16.43 1.88
C TYR A 60 -2.99 -17.12 2.61
N GLY A 61 -3.10 -18.45 2.54
CA GLY A 61 -4.12 -19.20 3.28
C GLY A 61 -3.80 -19.31 4.77
N ALA A 62 -4.82 -19.59 5.60
CA ALA A 62 -4.63 -19.79 7.04
C ALA A 62 -3.60 -20.89 7.37
N GLN A 63 -3.54 -21.95 6.57
CA GLN A 63 -2.55 -23.03 6.72
C GLN A 63 -1.10 -22.54 6.60
N GLU A 64 -0.84 -21.52 5.77
CA GLU A 64 0.50 -20.94 5.65
C GLU A 64 0.90 -20.19 6.94
N ALA A 65 -0.06 -19.55 7.61
CA ALA A 65 0.16 -18.93 8.92
C ALA A 65 0.48 -19.97 10.01
N ASP A 66 -0.22 -21.10 10.02
CA ASP A 66 0.06 -22.22 10.93
C ASP A 66 1.45 -22.83 10.69
N ASP A 67 1.82 -23.02 9.41
CA ASP A 67 3.15 -23.55 9.06
C ASP A 67 4.27 -22.59 9.50
N ILE A 68 4.04 -21.28 9.42
CA ILE A 68 4.96 -20.25 9.92
C ILE A 68 5.01 -20.26 11.45
N TYR A 69 3.87 -20.43 12.13
CA TYR A 69 3.82 -20.60 13.59
C TYR A 69 4.69 -21.78 14.03
N ASP A 70 4.51 -22.95 13.42
CA ASP A 70 5.29 -24.14 13.74
C ASP A 70 6.79 -23.94 13.50
N ALA A 71 7.14 -23.23 12.42
CA ALA A 71 8.52 -22.93 12.13
C ALA A 71 9.15 -21.94 13.13
N ILE A 72 8.38 -20.97 13.65
CA ILE A 72 8.81 -20.07 14.72
C ILE A 72 9.07 -20.86 16.00
N GLU A 73 8.14 -21.72 16.42
CA GLU A 73 8.27 -22.50 17.64
C GLU A 73 9.40 -23.54 17.54
N TRP A 74 9.58 -24.15 16.36
CA TRP A 74 10.74 -24.99 16.08
C TRP A 74 12.04 -24.19 16.21
N ALA A 75 12.13 -23.03 15.55
CA ALA A 75 13.34 -22.20 15.60
C ALA A 75 13.65 -21.68 17.03
N GLY A 76 12.61 -21.39 17.82
CA GLY A 76 12.74 -20.94 19.21
C GLY A 76 13.32 -22.01 20.16
N THR A 77 13.22 -23.29 19.81
CA THR A 77 13.57 -24.40 20.72
C THR A 77 14.87 -25.12 20.36
N GLN A 78 15.53 -24.74 19.27
CA GLN A 78 16.77 -25.39 18.86
C GLN A 78 17.95 -25.05 19.80
N PRO A 79 18.96 -25.94 19.95
CA PRO A 79 20.09 -25.71 20.86
C PRO A 79 20.95 -24.46 20.55
N TRP A 80 20.84 -23.92 19.34
CA TRP A 80 21.54 -22.71 18.91
C TRP A 80 20.73 -21.42 19.11
N SER A 81 19.45 -21.54 19.51
CA SER A 81 18.52 -20.43 19.69
C SER A 81 18.50 -19.96 21.14
N ASN A 82 18.36 -18.66 21.35
CA ASN A 82 18.16 -18.07 22.68
C ASN A 82 16.67 -17.99 23.09
N GLY A 83 15.76 -18.56 22.28
CA GLY A 83 14.32 -18.52 22.52
C GLY A 83 13.58 -17.30 21.95
N ASN A 84 14.30 -16.33 21.36
CA ASN A 84 13.70 -15.14 20.76
C ASN A 84 13.82 -15.19 19.24
N VAL A 85 12.68 -15.25 18.56
CA VAL A 85 12.59 -15.29 17.09
C VAL A 85 12.04 -13.97 16.56
N GLY A 86 12.71 -13.40 15.56
CA GLY A 86 12.22 -12.28 14.77
C GLY A 86 11.83 -12.70 13.34
N MET A 87 10.78 -12.07 12.82
CA MET A 87 10.43 -12.17 11.40
C MET A 87 10.88 -10.91 10.64
N TRP A 88 11.53 -11.12 9.51
CA TRP A 88 11.98 -10.09 8.59
C TRP A 88 11.71 -10.58 7.18
N GLY A 89 11.24 -9.70 6.31
CA GLY A 89 10.91 -10.04 4.94
C GLY A 89 10.36 -8.83 4.19
N ILE A 90 10.30 -8.96 2.87
CA ILE A 90 9.78 -7.97 1.93
C ILE A 90 8.57 -8.55 1.18
N SER A 91 7.58 -7.72 0.83
CA SER A 91 6.44 -8.12 -0.01
C SER A 91 5.74 -9.38 0.51
N ASN A 92 5.65 -10.48 -0.26
CA ASN A 92 5.02 -11.75 0.17
C ASN A 92 5.48 -12.21 1.58
N THR A 93 6.78 -12.16 1.85
CA THR A 93 7.34 -12.57 3.15
C THR A 93 7.13 -11.53 4.26
N ALA A 94 6.75 -10.30 3.92
CA ALA A 94 6.26 -9.29 4.85
C ALA A 94 4.78 -9.50 5.16
N VAL A 95 3.96 -9.75 4.12
CA VAL A 95 2.52 -10.07 4.24
C VAL A 95 2.33 -11.28 5.14
N ASN A 96 3.09 -12.37 4.91
CA ASN A 96 2.98 -13.61 5.68
C ASN A 96 3.36 -13.48 7.17
N GLN A 97 4.03 -12.40 7.59
CA GLN A 97 4.32 -12.19 9.01
C GLN A 97 3.06 -11.90 9.83
N LEU A 98 2.10 -11.20 9.23
CA LEU A 98 0.96 -10.63 9.97
C LEU A 98 -0.10 -11.68 10.33
N PRO A 99 -0.50 -12.58 9.42
CA PRO A 99 -1.34 -13.73 9.77
C PRO A 99 -0.67 -14.63 10.82
N ALA A 100 0.63 -14.91 10.70
CA ALA A 100 1.35 -15.70 11.70
C ALA A 100 1.43 -15.01 13.07
N ALA A 101 1.59 -13.68 13.11
CA ALA A 101 1.61 -12.90 14.35
C ALA A 101 0.26 -12.90 15.08
N THR A 102 -0.84 -12.98 14.33
CA THR A 102 -2.22 -13.09 14.86
C THR A 102 -2.38 -14.36 15.70
N LEU A 103 -1.67 -15.43 15.36
CA LEU A 103 -1.64 -16.69 16.13
C LEU A 103 -0.85 -16.61 17.44
N GLN A 104 -0.18 -15.49 17.70
CA GLN A 104 0.59 -15.24 18.93
C GLN A 104 1.62 -16.35 19.28
N PRO A 105 2.55 -16.72 18.37
CA PRO A 105 3.59 -17.70 18.68
C PRO A 105 4.43 -17.26 19.89
N PRO A 106 4.56 -18.09 20.95
CA PRO A 106 5.29 -17.74 22.16
C PRO A 106 6.73 -17.27 21.93
N HIS A 107 7.44 -17.80 20.94
CA HIS A 107 8.83 -17.42 20.66
C HIS A 107 8.95 -16.20 19.72
N LEU A 108 7.86 -15.70 19.13
CA LEU A 108 7.88 -14.52 18.26
C LEU A 108 7.99 -13.23 19.10
N LYS A 109 9.11 -12.52 18.97
CA LYS A 109 9.42 -11.34 19.80
C LYS A 109 9.51 -10.02 19.05
N ALA A 110 9.62 -10.04 17.72
CA ALA A 110 9.65 -8.83 16.91
C ALA A 110 9.31 -9.12 15.44
N LEU A 111 8.74 -8.11 14.77
CA LEU A 111 8.32 -8.14 13.37
C LEU A 111 8.95 -6.97 12.61
N ILE A 112 9.43 -7.25 11.39
CA ILE A 112 9.84 -6.25 10.40
C ILE A 112 9.19 -6.60 9.06
N PRO A 113 7.89 -6.30 8.88
CA PRO A 113 7.22 -6.43 7.59
C PRO A 113 7.60 -5.23 6.72
N HIS A 114 8.60 -5.43 5.85
CA HIS A 114 8.99 -4.40 4.91
C HIS A 114 7.99 -4.37 3.73
N SER A 115 7.07 -3.40 3.76
CA SER A 115 5.94 -3.30 2.82
C SER A 115 5.04 -4.53 2.85
N GLY A 116 4.52 -4.83 4.04
CA GLY A 116 3.43 -5.80 4.24
C GLY A 116 2.05 -5.17 4.07
N ASP A 117 1.07 -5.98 3.69
CA ASP A 117 -0.34 -5.60 3.57
C ASP A 117 -1.19 -6.31 4.62
N ILE A 118 -2.18 -5.60 5.16
CA ILE A 118 -2.99 -6.08 6.28
C ILE A 118 -4.46 -6.29 5.92
N ASP A 119 -4.89 -5.77 4.76
CA ASP A 119 -6.24 -5.94 4.22
C ASP A 119 -6.11 -6.46 2.78
N GLN A 120 -6.17 -7.78 2.62
CA GLN A 120 -5.86 -8.42 1.33
C GLN A 120 -6.85 -8.00 0.24
N TYR A 121 -8.11 -7.76 0.60
CA TYR A 121 -9.12 -7.25 -0.32
C TYR A 121 -8.72 -5.88 -0.85
N ARG A 122 -8.46 -4.89 0.03
CA ARG A 122 -8.23 -3.50 -0.36
C ARG A 122 -6.82 -3.20 -0.86
N ASP A 123 -5.82 -3.91 -0.34
CA ASP A 123 -4.41 -3.58 -0.57
C ASP A 123 -3.84 -4.26 -1.82
N ILE A 124 -4.34 -5.45 -2.17
CA ILE A 124 -3.74 -6.32 -3.19
C ILE A 124 -4.71 -6.75 -4.29
N VAL A 125 -5.94 -7.15 -3.94
CA VAL A 125 -6.86 -7.81 -4.89
C VAL A 125 -7.78 -6.80 -5.59
N PHE A 126 -8.48 -5.97 -4.84
CA PHE A 126 -9.43 -4.98 -5.33
C PHE A 126 -9.08 -3.58 -4.84
N GLN A 127 -8.87 -2.66 -5.78
CA GLN A 127 -8.56 -1.26 -5.47
C GLN A 127 -9.86 -0.47 -5.63
N GLY A 128 -10.42 -0.01 -4.51
CA GLY A 128 -11.73 0.64 -4.49
C GLY A 128 -12.88 -0.23 -5.02
N GLY A 129 -12.76 -1.56 -4.92
CA GLY A 129 -13.73 -2.52 -5.49
C GLY A 129 -13.49 -2.86 -6.97
N ILE A 130 -12.40 -2.41 -7.57
CA ILE A 130 -12.02 -2.74 -8.96
C ILE A 130 -10.91 -3.80 -8.95
N TYR A 131 -11.09 -4.91 -9.65
CA TYR A 131 -10.13 -6.01 -9.65
C TYR A 131 -8.81 -5.62 -10.32
N TYR A 132 -7.70 -5.80 -9.59
CA TYR A 132 -6.36 -5.46 -10.05
C TYR A 132 -5.72 -6.59 -10.88
N GLN A 133 -6.38 -6.94 -12.00
CA GLN A 133 -6.04 -8.10 -12.84
C GLN A 133 -4.60 -8.07 -13.38
N GLY A 134 -4.08 -6.89 -13.71
CA GLY A 134 -2.82 -6.70 -14.43
C GLY A 134 -1.57 -7.04 -13.62
N TYR A 135 -1.70 -7.18 -12.30
CA TYR A 135 -0.66 -7.74 -11.44
C TYR A 135 -1.03 -9.12 -10.93
N ARG A 136 -2.27 -9.31 -10.45
CA ARG A 136 -2.68 -10.56 -9.78
C ARG A 136 -2.60 -11.77 -10.70
N GLU A 137 -3.10 -11.67 -11.93
CA GLU A 137 -3.07 -12.81 -12.84
C GLU A 137 -1.65 -13.15 -13.30
N PRO A 138 -0.82 -12.19 -13.78
CA PRO A 138 0.56 -12.52 -14.14
C PRO A 138 1.39 -13.03 -12.97
N TRP A 139 1.25 -12.46 -11.78
CA TRP A 139 1.94 -12.94 -10.58
C TRP A 139 1.56 -14.39 -10.27
N PHE A 140 0.26 -14.71 -10.21
CA PHE A 140 -0.18 -16.07 -9.92
C PHE A 140 0.25 -17.06 -11.02
N ASN A 141 -0.05 -16.76 -12.28
CA ASN A 141 0.20 -17.67 -13.40
C ASN A 141 1.69 -17.92 -13.66
N SER A 142 2.55 -16.92 -13.44
CA SER A 142 4.00 -17.09 -13.66
C SER A 142 4.74 -17.60 -12.43
N ARG A 143 4.41 -17.09 -11.24
CA ARG A 143 5.16 -17.36 -10.00
C ARG A 143 4.61 -18.58 -9.28
N VAL A 144 3.29 -18.62 -9.06
CA VAL A 144 2.62 -19.61 -8.19
C VAL A 144 2.25 -20.88 -8.94
N ALA A 145 1.39 -20.75 -9.96
CA ALA A 145 0.95 -21.87 -10.78
C ALA A 145 1.97 -22.25 -11.88
N GLY A 146 2.89 -21.34 -12.18
CA GLY A 146 3.94 -21.50 -13.18
C GLY A 146 5.18 -22.23 -12.67
N GLU A 147 6.22 -22.30 -13.52
CA GLU A 147 7.42 -23.11 -13.26
C GLU A 147 8.30 -22.60 -12.11
N GLU A 148 8.13 -21.35 -11.65
CA GLU A 148 9.02 -20.77 -10.65
C GLU A 148 8.89 -21.39 -9.26
N LEU A 149 7.66 -21.69 -8.80
CA LEU A 149 7.41 -22.35 -7.50
C LEU A 149 7.05 -23.84 -7.65
N ARG A 150 6.79 -24.32 -8.87
CA ARG A 150 6.35 -25.71 -9.12
C ARG A 150 7.47 -26.64 -9.60
N CYS A 151 8.55 -26.73 -8.82
CA CYS A 151 9.62 -27.71 -9.10
C CYS A 151 9.14 -29.18 -9.05
N LEU A 152 8.02 -29.45 -8.34
CA LEU A 152 7.30 -30.72 -8.30
C LEU A 152 5.83 -30.49 -8.66
N ASP A 153 5.17 -31.49 -9.23
CA ASP A 153 3.74 -31.44 -9.60
C ASP A 153 2.83 -31.59 -8.36
N GLN A 154 2.84 -30.59 -7.49
CA GLN A 154 2.07 -30.50 -6.24
C GLN A 154 0.70 -29.83 -6.47
N PRO A 155 -0.39 -30.26 -5.81
CA PRO A 155 -1.69 -29.60 -5.93
C PRO A 155 -1.66 -28.18 -5.33
N TYR A 156 -2.47 -27.27 -5.88
CA TYR A 156 -2.56 -25.89 -5.44
C TYR A 156 -3.99 -25.36 -5.55
N GLU A 157 -4.28 -24.29 -4.80
CA GLU A 157 -5.54 -23.53 -4.89
C GLU A 157 -5.46 -22.50 -6.01
N ASP A 158 -6.45 -22.48 -6.91
CA ASP A 158 -6.56 -21.44 -7.94
C ASP A 158 -7.25 -20.20 -7.36
N ILE A 159 -6.45 -19.37 -6.72
CA ILE A 159 -6.96 -18.15 -6.08
C ILE A 159 -7.50 -17.13 -7.09
N ILE A 160 -7.20 -17.25 -8.40
CA ILE A 160 -7.72 -16.31 -9.41
C ILE A 160 -9.21 -16.54 -9.62
N ASP A 161 -9.66 -17.80 -9.66
CA ASP A 161 -11.08 -18.11 -9.75
C ASP A 161 -11.82 -17.65 -8.48
N ILE A 162 -11.21 -17.82 -7.30
CA ILE A 162 -11.74 -17.27 -6.05
C ILE A 162 -11.95 -15.76 -6.16
N PHE A 163 -10.99 -14.99 -6.68
CA PHE A 163 -11.13 -13.53 -6.84
C PHE A 163 -12.23 -13.18 -7.85
N ARG A 164 -12.34 -13.92 -8.95
CA ARG A 164 -13.34 -13.67 -9.98
C ARG A 164 -14.76 -13.91 -9.47
N GLU A 165 -14.95 -14.89 -8.61
CA GLU A 165 -16.24 -15.27 -8.04
C GLU A 165 -16.61 -14.43 -6.80
N ASN A 166 -15.62 -13.95 -6.03
CA ASN A 166 -15.84 -13.27 -4.74
C ASN A 166 -15.41 -11.79 -4.81
N ARG A 167 -16.24 -10.98 -5.47
CA ARG A 167 -15.96 -9.55 -5.76
C ARG A 167 -16.23 -8.58 -4.60
N PHE A 168 -16.82 -9.06 -3.51
CA PHE A 168 -17.14 -8.29 -2.31
C PHE A 168 -16.22 -8.66 -1.14
N ASP A 169 -16.02 -7.75 -0.19
CA ASP A 169 -15.24 -7.97 1.03
C ASP A 169 -16.04 -8.85 2.00
N ASP A 170 -16.02 -10.15 1.70
CA ASP A 170 -16.62 -11.18 2.54
C ASP A 170 -15.58 -11.70 3.54
N PRO A 171 -15.77 -11.52 4.86
CA PRO A 171 -14.83 -12.02 5.87
C PRO A 171 -14.68 -13.55 5.85
N ARG A 172 -15.60 -14.28 5.23
CA ARG A 172 -15.49 -15.73 5.03
C ARG A 172 -14.46 -16.10 3.97
N VAL A 173 -14.20 -15.20 3.02
CA VAL A 173 -13.21 -15.38 1.93
C VAL A 173 -11.91 -14.66 2.28
N TYR A 174 -11.98 -13.41 2.71
CA TYR A 174 -10.80 -12.55 2.93
C TYR A 174 -10.39 -12.42 4.40
N GLY A 175 -11.14 -13.00 5.34
CA GLY A 175 -10.80 -12.98 6.77
C GLY A 175 -9.92 -14.13 7.23
N PHE A 176 -9.31 -13.98 8.40
CA PHE A 176 -8.30 -14.91 8.92
C PHE A 176 -8.82 -16.32 9.25
N LEU A 177 -10.05 -16.43 9.78
CA LEU A 177 -10.53 -17.69 10.37
C LEU A 177 -11.13 -18.65 9.35
N GLY A 178 -11.44 -18.21 8.12
CA GLY A 178 -11.99 -19.05 7.04
C GLY A 178 -13.21 -19.89 7.42
N THR A 179 -13.83 -19.62 8.57
CA THR A 179 -14.86 -20.44 9.21
C THR A 179 -16.04 -19.54 9.47
N ASP A 180 -17.17 -19.90 8.88
CA ASP A 180 -18.44 -19.24 9.11
C ASP A 180 -18.83 -19.44 10.59
N PRO A 181 -19.00 -18.35 11.38
CA PRO A 181 -19.29 -18.45 12.80
C PRO A 181 -20.71 -18.97 13.10
N ASP A 182 -21.62 -18.90 12.13
CA ASP A 182 -23.01 -19.32 12.28
C ASP A 182 -23.21 -20.79 11.87
N THR A 183 -22.45 -21.27 10.87
CA THR A 183 -22.59 -22.63 10.32
C THR A 183 -21.46 -23.58 10.72
N GLY A 184 -20.29 -23.04 11.07
CA GLY A 184 -19.06 -23.80 11.31
C GLY A 184 -18.43 -24.37 10.03
N GLU A 185 -18.91 -23.99 8.84
CA GLU A 185 -18.36 -24.44 7.56
C GLU A 185 -17.06 -23.69 7.24
N THR A 186 -16.03 -24.44 6.84
CA THR A 186 -14.79 -23.89 6.28
C THR A 186 -15.01 -23.59 4.80
N LEU A 187 -14.97 -22.32 4.42
CA LEU A 187 -15.16 -21.88 3.03
C LEU A 187 -13.81 -21.88 2.28
N PRO A 188 -13.80 -21.96 0.93
CA PRO A 188 -12.57 -21.76 0.16
C PRO A 188 -12.00 -20.37 0.47
N ILE A 189 -10.85 -20.36 1.15
CA ILE A 189 -10.28 -19.14 1.73
C ILE A 189 -9.52 -18.41 0.61
N GLY A 190 -9.85 -17.14 0.39
CA GLY A 190 -8.98 -16.21 -0.31
C GLY A 190 -7.72 -15.91 0.53
N PRO A 191 -6.90 -14.92 0.15
CA PRO A 191 -5.78 -14.48 0.95
C PRO A 191 -6.31 -13.93 2.29
N ALA A 192 -5.84 -14.52 3.38
CA ALA A 192 -6.29 -14.24 4.74
C ALA A 192 -5.78 -12.88 5.21
N SER A 193 -6.70 -11.93 5.41
CA SER A 193 -6.42 -10.69 6.14
C SER A 193 -6.34 -11.03 7.63
N PRO A 194 -5.23 -10.69 8.32
CA PRO A 194 -5.08 -10.94 9.75
C PRO A 194 -6.06 -10.12 10.60
N ASP A 195 -6.27 -10.52 11.85
CA ASP A 195 -6.89 -9.64 12.85
C ASP A 195 -5.80 -8.73 13.46
N PRO A 196 -5.75 -7.43 13.11
CA PRO A 196 -4.71 -6.54 13.59
C PRO A 196 -4.75 -6.34 15.12
N SER A 197 -5.91 -6.55 15.77
CA SER A 197 -6.05 -6.42 17.22
C SER A 197 -5.28 -7.49 18.00
N LEU A 198 -4.93 -8.59 17.32
CA LEU A 198 -4.13 -9.68 17.86
C LEU A 198 -2.65 -9.57 17.52
N ILE A 199 -2.20 -8.51 16.84
CA ILE A 199 -0.77 -8.30 16.54
C ILE A 199 -0.17 -7.38 17.60
N THR A 200 0.43 -7.99 18.63
CA THR A 200 0.93 -7.30 19.84
C THR A 200 2.45 -7.20 19.91
N GLN A 201 3.16 -7.93 19.05
CA GLN A 201 4.63 -7.98 19.05
C GLN A 201 5.21 -6.63 18.62
N PRO A 202 6.39 -6.24 19.14
CA PRO A 202 7.13 -5.11 18.62
C PRO A 202 7.24 -5.13 17.10
N LEU A 203 6.89 -4.02 16.47
CA LEU A 203 6.65 -3.95 15.03
C LEU A 203 7.42 -2.80 14.40
N PHE A 204 8.17 -3.09 13.33
CA PHE A 204 8.80 -2.08 12.48
C PHE A 204 8.27 -2.21 11.06
N SER A 205 7.24 -1.43 10.74
CA SER A 205 6.60 -1.44 9.43
C SER A 205 7.29 -0.50 8.44
N HIS A 206 7.24 -0.86 7.16
CA HIS A 206 7.65 0.02 6.06
C HIS A 206 6.49 0.21 5.09
N SER A 207 6.31 1.44 4.59
CA SER A 207 5.38 1.78 3.52
C SER A 207 6.17 2.36 2.36
N ARG A 208 5.96 1.85 1.15
CA ARG A 208 6.67 2.32 -0.06
C ARG A 208 5.88 3.41 -0.78
N GLN A 209 6.57 4.36 -1.40
CA GLN A 209 5.97 5.55 -2.04
C GLN A 209 6.13 5.61 -3.57
N ASP A 210 6.83 4.64 -4.17
CA ASP A 210 7.17 4.62 -5.59
C ASP A 210 6.00 4.27 -6.52
N LEU A 211 4.78 4.27 -5.97
CA LEU A 211 3.50 4.10 -6.66
C LEU A 211 3.35 2.76 -7.41
N TRP A 212 4.15 1.75 -7.10
CA TRP A 212 3.77 0.39 -7.49
C TRP A 212 2.50 0.01 -6.72
N PRO A 213 1.38 -0.33 -7.39
CA PRO A 213 0.05 -0.31 -6.77
C PRO A 213 -0.25 -1.56 -5.92
N ILE A 214 0.65 -1.88 -5.00
CA ILE A 214 0.56 -2.81 -3.87
C ILE A 214 1.50 -2.28 -2.78
N HIS A 215 1.27 -2.62 -1.51
CA HIS A 215 2.14 -2.26 -0.38
C HIS A 215 2.30 -0.75 -0.06
N ILE A 216 1.64 0.15 -0.80
CA ILE A 216 1.62 1.59 -0.49
C ILE A 216 0.72 1.82 0.73
N ARG A 217 -0.56 1.45 0.58
CA ARG A 217 -1.59 1.56 1.63
C ARG A 217 -1.26 0.67 2.83
N GLY A 218 -1.09 -0.64 2.56
CA GLY A 218 -0.89 -1.66 3.58
C GLY A 218 0.22 -1.34 4.59
N GLY A 219 1.41 -0.93 4.14
CA GLY A 219 2.53 -0.69 5.06
C GLY A 219 2.26 0.35 6.15
N SER A 220 1.49 1.40 5.83
CA SER A 220 1.08 2.41 6.81
C SER A 220 -0.07 1.90 7.70
N GLU A 221 -1.03 1.19 7.12
CA GLU A 221 -2.16 0.60 7.84
C GLU A 221 -1.70 -0.46 8.86
N VAL A 222 -0.65 -1.23 8.58
CA VAL A 222 -0.04 -2.18 9.52
C VAL A 222 0.39 -1.46 10.80
N TYR A 223 1.03 -0.30 10.69
CA TYR A 223 1.42 0.51 11.83
C TYR A 223 0.20 1.05 12.60
N LEU A 224 -0.82 1.53 11.88
CA LEU A 224 -2.01 2.13 12.50
C LEU A 224 -2.88 1.10 13.22
N LEU A 225 -3.13 -0.04 12.59
CA LEU A 225 -4.14 -1.01 13.01
C LEU A 225 -3.59 -2.03 14.02
N ALA A 226 -2.30 -2.41 13.93
CA ALA A 226 -1.73 -3.41 14.84
C ALA A 226 -1.80 -2.93 16.31
N ALA A 227 -2.22 -3.81 17.21
CA ALA A 227 -2.35 -3.54 18.65
C ALA A 227 -1.02 -3.38 19.41
N SER A 228 0.13 -3.59 18.74
CA SER A 228 1.45 -3.44 19.34
C SER A 228 1.64 -2.05 19.98
N GLU A 229 2.12 -2.03 21.22
CA GLU A 229 2.48 -0.81 21.95
C GLU A 229 3.85 -0.25 21.53
N HIS A 230 4.63 -1.02 20.77
CA HIS A 230 6.00 -0.70 20.40
C HIS A 230 6.18 -0.75 18.89
N LYS A 231 5.93 0.39 18.23
CA LYS A 231 5.85 0.47 16.78
C LYS A 231 6.78 1.52 16.19
N LYS A 232 7.38 1.18 15.06
CA LYS A 232 8.07 2.12 14.15
C LYS A 232 7.48 2.02 12.74
N LEU A 233 7.46 3.13 12.03
CA LEU A 233 7.04 3.22 10.63
C LEU A 233 8.04 4.04 9.82
N TRP A 234 8.54 3.45 8.75
CA TRP A 234 9.29 4.18 7.74
C TRP A 234 8.47 4.28 6.45
N VAL A 235 8.11 5.50 6.07
CA VAL A 235 7.44 5.79 4.79
C VAL A 235 8.52 6.18 3.78
N GLU A 236 8.91 5.24 2.95
CA GLU A 236 10.15 5.28 2.18
C GLU A 236 9.95 5.59 0.70
N ALA A 237 10.81 6.48 0.22
CA ALA A 237 11.08 6.66 -1.19
C ALA A 237 12.25 5.74 -1.62
N GLY A 238 12.38 5.51 -2.93
CA GLY A 238 13.38 4.59 -3.44
C GLY A 238 12.80 3.25 -3.88
N HIS A 239 13.65 2.44 -4.49
CA HIS A 239 13.31 1.07 -4.86
C HIS A 239 13.34 0.18 -3.62
N GLU A 240 12.17 -0.37 -3.26
CA GLU A 240 11.95 -1.20 -2.06
C GLU A 240 13.09 -2.17 -1.79
N TYR A 241 13.43 -3.04 -2.75
CA TYR A 241 14.51 -4.02 -2.54
C TYR A 241 15.87 -3.37 -2.32
N ALA A 242 16.17 -2.25 -3.00
CA ALA A 242 17.46 -1.58 -2.83
C ALA A 242 17.54 -0.87 -1.48
N ARG A 243 16.41 -0.35 -0.98
CA ARG A 243 16.28 0.27 0.33
C ARG A 243 16.43 -0.78 1.43
N ALA A 244 15.66 -1.87 1.38
CA ALA A 244 15.66 -2.90 2.40
C ALA A 244 17.05 -3.50 2.70
N TYR A 245 17.89 -3.66 1.66
CA TYR A 245 19.27 -4.15 1.80
C TYR A 245 20.33 -3.04 1.86
N SER A 246 19.91 -1.77 1.91
CA SER A 246 20.84 -0.65 2.07
C SER A 246 21.49 -0.71 3.46
N PRO A 247 22.75 -0.25 3.61
CA PRO A 247 23.41 -0.23 4.91
C PRO A 247 22.62 0.52 5.98
N GLU A 248 21.98 1.62 5.62
CA GLU A 248 21.16 2.46 6.50
C GLU A 248 19.95 1.70 7.07
N VAL A 249 19.15 1.09 6.19
CA VAL A 249 17.94 0.36 6.59
C VAL A 249 18.32 -0.88 7.40
N PHE A 250 19.32 -1.63 6.93
CA PHE A 250 19.81 -2.82 7.65
C PHE A 250 20.33 -2.48 9.04
N GLU A 251 21.12 -1.41 9.19
CA GLU A 251 21.63 -1.00 10.51
C GLU A 251 20.49 -0.70 11.49
N GLN A 252 19.40 -0.08 11.01
CA GLN A 252 18.25 0.20 11.85
C GLN A 252 17.42 -1.04 12.17
N HIS A 253 17.26 -1.98 11.24
CA HIS A 253 16.66 -3.29 11.53
C HIS A 253 17.49 -4.10 12.51
N LEU A 254 18.81 -4.08 12.37
CA LEU A 254 19.74 -4.75 13.28
C LEU A 254 19.60 -4.18 14.69
N ARG A 255 19.57 -2.85 14.84
CA ARG A 255 19.38 -2.20 16.14
C ARG A 255 18.03 -2.57 16.77
N PHE A 256 16.96 -2.59 15.97
CA PHE A 256 15.64 -2.99 16.44
C PHE A 256 15.61 -4.43 16.94
N PHE A 257 16.18 -5.38 16.20
CA PHE A 257 16.30 -6.77 16.65
C PHE A 257 17.29 -6.96 17.80
N ASP A 258 18.39 -6.20 17.86
CA ASP A 258 19.32 -6.27 18.99
C ASP A 258 18.62 -5.86 20.29
N TYR A 259 17.74 -4.86 20.22
CA TYR A 259 16.90 -4.46 21.35
C TYR A 259 15.92 -5.56 21.75
N TRP A 260 15.06 -6.01 20.82
CA TRP A 260 13.95 -6.92 21.15
C TRP A 260 14.33 -8.40 21.28
N LEU A 261 15.35 -8.86 20.55
CA LEU A 261 15.75 -10.27 20.51
C LEU A 261 16.98 -10.57 21.39
N LYS A 262 17.86 -9.59 21.60
CA LYS A 262 19.06 -9.75 22.46
C LYS A 262 19.01 -8.96 23.77
N GLY A 263 18.05 -8.04 23.94
CA GLY A 263 17.96 -7.20 25.14
C GLY A 263 19.05 -6.13 25.23
N ILE A 264 19.61 -5.71 24.08
CA ILE A 264 20.65 -4.68 24.02
C ILE A 264 19.98 -3.31 23.93
N ASP A 265 20.07 -2.53 25.00
CA ASP A 265 19.65 -1.14 24.98
C ASP A 265 20.64 -0.29 24.15
N ASN A 266 20.22 0.07 22.93
CA ASN A 266 20.99 0.82 21.95
C ASN A 266 20.27 2.12 21.52
N GLY A 267 19.27 2.55 22.30
CA GLY A 267 18.49 3.76 22.07
C GLY A 267 17.56 3.72 20.84
N VAL A 268 17.41 2.59 20.14
CA VAL A 268 16.55 2.52 18.94
C VAL A 268 15.10 2.90 19.27
N MET A 269 14.61 2.57 20.46
CA MET A 269 13.25 2.90 20.90
C MET A 269 13.10 4.33 21.44
N ASP A 270 14.21 5.05 21.68
CA ASP A 270 14.19 6.47 22.07
C ASP A 270 14.10 7.41 20.85
N GLU A 271 14.40 6.89 19.66
CA GLU A 271 14.28 7.63 18.41
C GLU A 271 12.82 7.79 17.98
N PRO A 272 12.48 8.88 17.26
CA PRO A 272 11.13 9.08 16.74
C PRO A 272 10.60 7.82 16.03
N PRO A 273 9.34 7.43 16.27
CA PRO A 273 8.78 6.21 15.71
C PRO A 273 8.55 6.32 14.20
N ILE A 274 8.41 7.53 13.67
CA ILE A 274 8.12 7.75 12.25
C ILE A 274 9.33 8.37 11.55
N ARG A 275 9.70 7.76 10.42
CA ARG A 275 10.54 8.37 9.39
C ARG A 275 9.71 8.56 8.14
N VAL A 276 9.77 9.74 7.54
CA VAL A 276 9.12 10.02 6.26
C VAL A 276 10.14 10.53 5.27
N ASP A 277 10.22 9.89 4.11
CA ASP A 277 10.95 10.42 2.97
C ASP A 277 10.00 11.31 2.16
N LEU A 278 10.27 12.61 2.15
CA LEU A 278 9.53 13.58 1.33
C LEU A 278 10.08 13.53 -0.10
N ARG A 279 9.29 13.05 -1.07
CA ARG A 279 9.69 13.03 -2.48
C ARG A 279 9.85 14.43 -3.04
N LEU A 280 10.97 14.67 -3.71
CA LEU A 280 11.27 15.93 -4.40
C LEU A 280 10.96 15.78 -5.90
N PRO A 281 10.55 16.87 -6.58
CA PRO A 281 10.50 16.91 -8.04
C PRO A 281 11.79 16.40 -8.67
N ARG A 282 11.67 15.64 -9.75
CA ARG A 282 12.83 15.32 -10.60
C ARG A 282 13.37 16.60 -11.21
N ASP A 283 14.68 16.70 -11.27
CA ASP A 283 15.40 17.79 -11.93
C ASP A 283 16.58 17.21 -12.73
N ALA A 284 17.33 18.09 -13.39
CA ALA A 284 18.48 17.71 -14.21
C ALA A 284 19.60 17.03 -13.39
N ASP A 285 19.72 17.36 -12.10
CA ASP A 285 20.73 16.79 -11.19
C ASP A 285 20.28 15.44 -10.62
N ASN A 286 18.96 15.23 -10.49
CA ASN A 286 18.31 14.05 -9.94
C ASN A 286 17.26 13.50 -10.92
N PRO A 287 17.65 13.00 -12.10
CA PRO A 287 16.72 12.56 -13.15
C PRO A 287 15.90 11.31 -12.75
N LYS A 288 16.31 10.61 -11.69
CA LYS A 288 15.57 9.48 -11.10
C LYS A 288 14.71 9.89 -9.90
N GLY A 289 14.74 11.16 -9.51
CA GLY A 289 14.08 11.70 -8.32
C GLY A 289 14.96 11.60 -7.07
N ALA A 290 14.70 12.50 -6.13
CA ALA A 290 15.36 12.58 -4.83
C ALA A 290 14.31 12.66 -3.71
N TRP A 291 14.76 12.57 -2.47
CA TRP A 291 13.92 12.75 -1.30
C TRP A 291 14.67 13.43 -0.16
N LYS A 292 13.91 14.03 0.75
CA LYS A 292 14.41 14.58 2.00
C LYS A 292 13.81 13.79 3.16
N THR A 293 14.66 13.17 3.96
CA THR A 293 14.21 12.44 5.16
C THR A 293 13.84 13.41 6.27
N ARG A 294 12.77 13.11 6.98
CA ARG A 294 12.36 13.75 8.24
C ARG A 294 11.90 12.71 9.25
N PHE A 295 11.84 13.12 10.51
CA PHE A 295 11.38 12.31 11.63
C PHE A 295 10.18 12.97 12.30
N GLU A 296 9.22 12.16 12.73
CA GLU A 296 7.95 12.59 13.31
C GLU A 296 7.55 11.67 14.48
N ASP A 297 6.76 12.19 15.41
CA ASP A 297 6.30 11.45 16.58
C ASP A 297 5.02 10.63 16.32
N GLU A 298 4.25 11.00 15.29
CA GLU A 298 2.92 10.45 15.01
C GLU A 298 2.69 10.28 13.51
N TRP A 299 1.96 9.24 13.12
CA TRP A 299 1.45 9.02 11.76
C TRP A 299 -0.07 8.79 11.81
N PRO A 300 -0.87 9.49 10.98
CA PRO A 300 -0.51 10.64 10.15
C PRO A 300 0.12 11.78 10.96
N ILE A 301 0.94 12.62 10.32
CA ILE A 301 1.69 13.67 11.01
C ILE A 301 0.72 14.61 11.74
N ALA A 302 0.87 14.77 13.06
CA ALA A 302 -0.12 15.44 13.92
C ALA A 302 -0.46 16.88 13.51
N ARG A 303 0.51 17.64 12.99
CA ARG A 303 0.33 19.03 12.54
C ARG A 303 -0.20 19.17 11.11
N THR A 304 -0.55 18.05 10.44
CA THR A 304 -1.07 18.08 9.07
C THR A 304 -2.34 18.91 9.00
N GLN A 305 -2.38 19.81 8.03
CA GLN A 305 -3.55 20.60 7.67
C GLN A 305 -4.17 19.98 6.42
N TYR A 306 -5.38 19.43 6.58
CA TYR A 306 -6.14 18.89 5.47
C TYR A 306 -6.89 20.00 4.74
N VAL A 307 -6.31 20.46 3.64
CA VAL A 307 -6.82 21.57 2.83
C VAL A 307 -7.69 21.03 1.70
N ARG A 308 -8.85 21.65 1.48
CA ARG A 308 -9.77 21.31 0.39
C ARG A 308 -9.63 22.29 -0.76
N TYR A 309 -9.49 21.74 -1.97
CA TYR A 309 -9.65 22.43 -3.23
C TYR A 309 -10.95 21.94 -3.88
N TYR A 310 -11.83 22.86 -4.25
CA TYR A 310 -13.15 22.54 -4.79
C TYR A 310 -13.09 22.47 -6.32
N LEU A 311 -13.69 21.42 -6.88
CA LEU A 311 -13.75 21.24 -8.32
C LEU A 311 -14.79 22.20 -8.90
N ASP A 312 -14.44 22.86 -10.00
CA ASP A 312 -15.34 23.69 -10.80
C ASP A 312 -15.24 23.33 -12.28
N ALA A 313 -16.34 22.85 -12.85
CA ALA A 313 -16.45 22.48 -14.27
C ALA A 313 -16.68 23.73 -15.15
N THR A 314 -15.74 24.68 -15.11
CA THR A 314 -15.87 25.95 -15.85
C THR A 314 -15.53 25.87 -17.32
N ASP A 315 -14.73 24.89 -17.75
CA ASP A 315 -14.37 24.75 -19.16
C ASP A 315 -15.24 23.68 -19.85
N PRO A 316 -16.10 24.07 -20.81
CA PRO A 316 -16.89 23.13 -21.60
C PRO A 316 -16.06 22.18 -22.47
N SER A 317 -14.75 22.40 -22.60
CA SER A 317 -13.84 21.57 -23.41
C SER A 317 -13.47 20.23 -22.76
N GLY A 318 -13.77 20.03 -21.47
CA GLY A 318 -13.49 18.80 -20.72
C GLY A 318 -12.61 19.00 -19.49
N ASP A 319 -11.94 20.15 -19.37
CA ASP A 319 -11.14 20.52 -18.21
C ASP A 319 -11.91 21.42 -17.22
N GLY A 320 -11.34 21.64 -16.05
CA GLY A 320 -11.92 22.44 -14.97
C GLY A 320 -10.83 23.04 -14.11
N VAL A 321 -11.24 23.73 -13.05
CA VAL A 321 -10.31 24.36 -12.10
C VAL A 321 -10.52 23.84 -10.68
N LEU A 322 -9.45 23.89 -9.89
CA LEU A 322 -9.45 23.66 -8.46
C LEU A 322 -9.43 25.02 -7.74
N LEU A 323 -10.48 25.31 -6.97
CA LEU A 323 -10.69 26.58 -6.27
C LEU A 323 -10.45 26.43 -4.75
N ASP A 324 -9.97 27.48 -4.10
CA ASP A 324 -9.79 27.48 -2.63
C ASP A 324 -11.12 27.60 -1.84
N ALA A 325 -12.22 27.90 -2.53
CA ALA A 325 -13.54 28.03 -1.95
C ALA A 325 -14.60 27.33 -2.83
N PRO A 326 -15.70 26.81 -2.23
CA PRO A 326 -16.76 26.14 -2.98
C PRO A 326 -17.37 27.07 -4.05
N PRO A 327 -17.50 26.62 -5.32
CA PRO A 327 -18.20 27.39 -6.34
C PRO A 327 -19.71 27.45 -6.02
N ALA A 328 -20.27 28.66 -6.03
CA ALA A 328 -21.69 28.86 -5.69
C ALA A 328 -22.63 28.33 -6.78
N GLU A 329 -22.21 28.37 -8.04
CA GLU A 329 -23.00 27.91 -9.18
C GLU A 329 -22.80 26.40 -9.38
N ALA A 330 -23.90 25.67 -9.48
CA ALA A 330 -23.86 24.25 -9.82
C ALA A 330 -23.53 24.08 -11.31
N ARG A 331 -22.52 23.28 -11.62
CA ARG A 331 -22.04 22.97 -12.96
C ARG A 331 -21.73 21.50 -13.08
N SER A 332 -21.53 21.01 -14.29
CA SER A 332 -21.09 19.64 -14.51
C SER A 332 -20.26 19.52 -15.78
N THR A 333 -19.46 18.45 -15.81
CA THR A 333 -18.73 18.02 -17.00
C THR A 333 -19.00 16.53 -17.24
N THR A 334 -19.15 16.14 -18.50
CA THR A 334 -19.51 14.78 -18.92
C THR A 334 -18.45 14.25 -19.87
N TYR A 335 -18.03 13.00 -19.66
CA TYR A 335 -17.05 12.32 -20.49
C TYR A 335 -17.53 10.90 -20.84
N SER A 336 -16.97 10.33 -21.92
CA SER A 336 -17.22 8.94 -22.30
C SER A 336 -16.73 7.99 -21.20
N ALA A 337 -17.57 7.05 -20.77
CA ALA A 337 -17.12 5.92 -19.96
C ALA A 337 -16.40 4.87 -20.83
N GLU A 338 -16.71 4.82 -22.12
CA GLU A 338 -16.08 3.91 -23.06
C GLU A 338 -14.66 4.38 -23.39
N VAL A 339 -13.69 3.48 -23.21
CA VAL A 339 -12.28 3.68 -23.54
C VAL A 339 -11.85 2.60 -24.53
N ALA A 340 -11.48 3.01 -25.74
CA ALA A 340 -10.91 2.09 -26.73
C ALA A 340 -9.63 1.42 -26.18
N ALA A 341 -9.40 0.16 -26.54
CA ALA A 341 -8.29 -0.62 -26.00
C ALA A 341 -6.90 0.02 -26.28
N ASP A 342 -6.77 0.75 -27.39
CA ASP A 342 -5.58 1.45 -27.85
C ASP A 342 -5.62 2.97 -27.59
N ALA A 343 -6.62 3.46 -26.84
CA ALA A 343 -6.72 4.87 -26.51
C ALA A 343 -5.48 5.32 -25.70
N ALA A 344 -4.91 6.46 -26.10
CA ALA A 344 -3.89 7.11 -25.29
C ALA A 344 -4.51 7.56 -23.95
N CYS A 345 -3.75 7.36 -22.87
CA CYS A 345 -4.23 7.50 -21.50
C CYS A 345 -4.61 8.92 -21.08
N ASP A 346 -4.29 9.92 -21.90
CA ASP A 346 -4.54 11.35 -21.71
C ASP A 346 -5.71 11.86 -22.57
N THR A 347 -6.39 11.00 -23.30
CA THR A 347 -7.48 11.40 -24.23
C THR A 347 -8.88 11.17 -23.69
N TYR A 348 -9.02 10.71 -22.45
CA TYR A 348 -10.30 10.41 -21.80
C TYR A 348 -10.33 10.86 -20.34
N GLY A 349 -11.55 11.03 -19.85
CA GLY A 349 -11.81 11.60 -18.53
C GLY A 349 -11.85 13.13 -18.57
N VAL A 350 -11.66 13.73 -17.40
CA VAL A 350 -11.68 15.18 -17.17
C VAL A 350 -10.54 15.57 -16.25
N SER A 351 -10.04 16.80 -16.38
CA SER A 351 -8.96 17.32 -15.52
C SER A 351 -9.37 18.57 -14.76
N PHE A 352 -8.76 18.80 -13.60
CA PHE A 352 -8.92 20.03 -12.82
C PHE A 352 -7.54 20.57 -12.41
N LEU A 353 -7.29 21.84 -12.71
CA LEU A 353 -6.01 22.50 -12.45
C LEU A 353 -6.15 23.57 -11.37
N SER A 354 -5.23 23.61 -10.40
CA SER A 354 -5.21 24.66 -9.38
C SER A 354 -4.60 25.97 -9.87
N ALA A 355 -4.79 27.03 -9.08
CA ALA A 355 -3.90 28.17 -9.11
C ALA A 355 -2.45 27.75 -8.77
N PRO A 356 -1.43 28.48 -9.22
CA PRO A 356 -0.05 28.26 -8.80
C PRO A 356 0.10 28.37 -7.29
N PHE A 357 0.94 27.52 -6.71
CA PHE A 357 1.28 27.58 -5.30
C PHE A 357 2.11 28.84 -5.01
N GLU A 358 1.75 29.59 -3.97
CA GLU A 358 2.43 30.83 -3.61
C GLU A 358 3.79 30.61 -2.93
N GLN A 359 4.02 29.40 -2.42
CA GLN A 359 5.24 28.98 -1.74
C GLN A 359 5.47 27.47 -1.90
N ASP A 360 6.67 27.00 -1.60
CA ASP A 360 6.96 25.57 -1.50
C ASP A 360 6.06 24.94 -0.41
N THR A 361 5.34 23.88 -0.78
CA THR A 361 4.39 23.18 0.10
C THR A 361 4.73 21.69 0.17
N GLU A 362 4.88 21.18 1.38
CA GLU A 362 5.12 19.75 1.63
C GLU A 362 3.78 19.03 1.83
N LEU A 363 3.55 17.96 1.05
CA LEU A 363 2.45 17.03 1.25
C LEU A 363 2.99 15.75 1.90
N ALA A 364 2.33 15.25 2.94
CA ALA A 364 2.61 13.92 3.49
C ALA A 364 1.39 13.34 4.22
N GLY A 365 0.89 12.22 3.74
CA GLY A 365 -0.20 11.48 4.39
C GLY A 365 -1.29 11.08 3.41
N TYR A 366 -2.44 10.69 3.99
CA TYR A 366 -3.63 10.30 3.25
C TYR A 366 -4.27 11.49 2.53
N MET A 367 -4.90 11.21 1.40
CA MET A 367 -5.63 12.17 0.57
C MET A 367 -7.01 11.60 0.29
N LYS A 368 -7.98 12.46 -0.04
CA LYS A 368 -9.28 11.97 -0.52
C LYS A 368 -9.93 12.91 -1.51
N LEU A 369 -10.77 12.34 -2.36
CA LEU A 369 -11.56 13.07 -3.35
C LEU A 369 -13.05 12.83 -3.06
N GLY A 370 -13.75 13.87 -2.62
CA GLY A 370 -15.20 13.86 -2.47
C GLY A 370 -15.85 14.34 -3.76
N VAL A 371 -16.73 13.55 -4.36
CA VAL A 371 -17.35 13.84 -5.66
C VAL A 371 -18.84 13.56 -5.63
N ASN A 372 -19.57 14.37 -6.42
CA ASN A 372 -20.93 14.06 -6.82
C ASN A 372 -20.92 13.61 -8.26
N VAL A 373 -21.43 12.41 -8.52
CA VAL A 373 -21.31 11.75 -9.82
C VAL A 373 -22.62 11.14 -10.27
N SER A 374 -22.78 11.01 -11.58
CA SER A 374 -23.85 10.21 -12.19
C SER A 374 -23.34 9.52 -13.45
N SER A 375 -23.89 8.36 -13.77
CA SER A 375 -23.59 7.63 -15.01
C SER A 375 -24.86 7.48 -15.84
N SER A 376 -24.74 7.34 -17.15
CA SER A 376 -25.84 6.86 -18.00
C SER A 376 -26.07 5.35 -17.91
N SER A 377 -25.24 4.64 -17.13
CA SER A 377 -25.34 3.19 -16.89
C SER A 377 -25.57 2.88 -15.40
N THR A 378 -25.52 1.60 -15.04
CA THR A 378 -25.81 1.06 -13.70
C THR A 378 -24.60 1.08 -12.76
N ASP A 379 -23.43 1.46 -13.24
CA ASP A 379 -22.23 1.67 -12.43
C ASP A 379 -21.27 2.62 -13.15
N MET A 380 -20.18 2.98 -12.47
CA MET A 380 -19.03 3.67 -13.04
C MET A 380 -17.77 3.40 -12.22
N ASP A 381 -16.64 3.31 -12.91
CA ASP A 381 -15.33 3.30 -12.26
C ASP A 381 -14.74 4.72 -12.25
N ILE A 382 -14.09 5.06 -11.15
CA ILE A 382 -13.34 6.30 -10.96
C ILE A 382 -11.88 5.94 -10.76
N PHE A 383 -11.04 6.45 -11.65
CA PHE A 383 -9.58 6.47 -11.53
C PHE A 383 -9.15 7.92 -11.33
N ALA A 384 -8.73 8.24 -10.11
CA ALA A 384 -8.24 9.57 -9.75
C ALA A 384 -6.71 9.56 -9.73
N THR A 385 -6.08 10.46 -10.49
CA THR A 385 -4.62 10.64 -10.48
C THR A 385 -4.30 12.08 -10.11
N LEU A 386 -3.50 12.27 -9.05
CA LEU A 386 -3.03 13.60 -8.66
C LEU A 386 -1.61 13.81 -9.19
N ARG A 387 -1.44 14.77 -10.10
CA ARG A 387 -0.18 15.17 -10.73
C ARG A 387 0.18 16.59 -10.32
N VAL A 388 1.36 17.02 -10.73
CA VAL A 388 1.84 18.38 -10.57
C VAL A 388 2.29 18.90 -11.92
N MET A 389 1.99 20.17 -12.20
CA MET A 389 2.40 20.84 -13.42
C MET A 389 3.33 22.00 -13.07
N ASP A 390 4.42 22.15 -13.81
CA ASP A 390 5.34 23.30 -13.67
C ASP A 390 4.78 24.57 -14.34
N GLU A 391 5.56 25.65 -14.28
CA GLU A 391 5.18 26.95 -14.87
C GLU A 391 5.15 26.94 -16.41
N ASP A 392 5.83 26.00 -17.04
CA ASP A 392 5.91 25.83 -18.50
C ASP A 392 4.82 24.88 -19.04
N GLY A 393 4.01 24.29 -18.15
CA GLY A 393 2.92 23.37 -18.50
C GLY A 393 3.36 21.91 -18.62
N ASN A 394 4.56 21.55 -18.18
CA ASN A 394 5.02 20.16 -18.18
C ASN A 394 4.64 19.45 -16.88
N GLU A 395 4.41 18.14 -16.98
CA GLU A 395 4.21 17.31 -15.79
C GLU A 395 5.50 17.21 -14.98
N VAL A 396 5.39 17.50 -13.68
CA VAL A 396 6.44 17.35 -12.69
C VAL A 396 6.36 15.93 -12.15
N LEU A 397 7.42 15.17 -12.41
CA LEU A 397 7.52 13.78 -12.02
C LEU A 397 8.28 13.62 -10.70
N TYR A 398 7.88 12.63 -9.91
CA TYR A 398 8.54 12.26 -8.66
C TYR A 398 9.33 10.95 -8.82
N HIS A 399 10.06 10.54 -7.78
CA HIS A 399 10.78 9.27 -7.80
C HIS A 399 9.81 8.09 -8.05
N SER A 400 10.10 7.29 -9.08
CA SER A 400 9.48 5.98 -9.34
C SER A 400 10.54 5.00 -9.80
N THR A 401 10.29 3.75 -9.47
CA THR A 401 11.22 2.62 -9.61
C THR A 401 10.77 1.67 -10.72
N HIS A 402 9.51 1.81 -11.17
CA HIS A 402 8.87 0.92 -12.13
C HIS A 402 8.31 1.66 -13.36
N SER A 403 8.40 2.99 -13.42
CA SER A 403 7.86 3.79 -14.53
C SER A 403 8.63 5.10 -14.72
N ALA A 404 8.65 5.57 -15.97
CA ALA A 404 9.18 6.89 -16.30
C ALA A 404 8.35 7.99 -15.62
N GLU A 405 7.03 7.81 -15.56
CA GLU A 405 6.07 8.72 -14.92
C GLU A 405 5.88 8.35 -13.44
N SER A 406 5.65 9.33 -12.56
CA SER A 406 5.29 9.11 -11.15
C SER A 406 4.46 10.29 -10.66
N PRO A 407 3.13 10.15 -10.60
CA PRO A 407 2.27 11.17 -10.05
C PRO A 407 2.53 11.33 -8.54
N VAL A 408 1.80 12.26 -7.92
CA VAL A 408 1.78 12.39 -6.46
C VAL A 408 1.11 11.17 -5.85
N THR A 409 -0.11 10.83 -6.29
CA THR A 409 -0.83 9.66 -5.80
C THR A 409 -1.92 9.19 -6.77
N LEU A 410 -2.50 8.03 -6.46
CA LEU A 410 -3.57 7.37 -7.19
C LEU A 410 -4.73 7.07 -6.24
N GLY A 411 -5.94 7.01 -6.77
CA GLY A 411 -7.10 6.49 -6.07
C GLY A 411 -8.11 5.87 -7.03
N PHE A 412 -8.91 4.97 -6.47
CA PHE A 412 -9.75 4.06 -7.24
C PHE A 412 -11.10 3.92 -6.54
N LEU A 413 -12.18 3.86 -7.31
CA LEU A 413 -13.50 3.54 -6.79
C LEU A 413 -14.41 2.99 -7.88
N LYS A 414 -14.95 1.79 -7.66
CA LYS A 414 -16.19 1.34 -8.28
C LYS A 414 -17.36 1.97 -7.52
N VAL A 415 -18.12 2.87 -8.14
CA VAL A 415 -19.07 3.72 -7.41
C VAL A 415 -20.21 2.93 -6.78
N SER A 416 -20.55 1.75 -7.29
CA SER A 416 -21.49 0.87 -6.59
C SER A 416 -20.99 0.34 -5.23
N HIS A 417 -19.69 0.47 -4.92
CA HIS A 417 -19.09 0.14 -3.63
C HIS A 417 -18.90 1.38 -2.72
N ARG A 418 -19.51 2.53 -3.03
CA ARG A 418 -19.30 3.83 -2.33
C ARG A 418 -19.73 3.90 -0.86
N LYS A 419 -20.29 2.82 -0.29
CA LYS A 419 -20.72 2.80 1.11
C LYS A 419 -19.50 2.95 2.03
N LEU A 420 -19.48 4.02 2.82
CA LEU A 420 -18.47 4.23 3.85
C LEU A 420 -18.73 3.32 5.06
N ASP A 421 -17.64 2.77 5.59
CA ASP A 421 -17.54 2.31 6.96
C ASP A 421 -17.31 3.53 7.86
N GLU A 422 -18.37 4.05 8.45
CA GLU A 422 -18.33 5.25 9.29
C GLU A 422 -17.45 5.08 10.55
N ALA A 423 -17.24 3.84 11.01
CA ALA A 423 -16.43 3.57 12.20
C ALA A 423 -14.93 3.57 11.89
N ARG A 424 -14.55 3.15 10.68
CA ARG A 424 -13.15 3.14 10.22
C ARG A 424 -12.76 4.41 9.45
N SER A 425 -13.73 5.09 8.84
CA SER A 425 -13.47 6.31 8.08
C SER A 425 -13.04 7.46 8.99
N SER A 426 -12.10 8.26 8.50
CA SER A 426 -11.67 9.49 9.15
C SER A 426 -11.98 10.70 8.29
N HIS A 427 -11.72 11.90 8.81
CA HIS A 427 -11.86 13.12 8.02
C HIS A 427 -10.93 13.15 6.79
N HIS A 428 -9.88 12.34 6.74
CA HIS A 428 -8.86 12.32 5.68
C HIS A 428 -8.74 11.00 4.90
N GLN A 429 -9.24 9.90 5.45
CA GLN A 429 -9.19 8.59 4.80
C GLN A 429 -10.60 7.99 4.80
N PRO A 430 -11.28 7.96 3.63
CA PRO A 430 -12.50 7.19 3.51
C PRO A 430 -12.16 5.71 3.52
N VAL A 431 -12.90 4.94 4.31
CA VAL A 431 -12.81 3.47 4.30
C VAL A 431 -14.15 2.96 3.81
N LEU A 432 -14.15 2.22 2.71
CA LEU A 432 -15.37 1.69 2.09
C LEU A 432 -15.62 0.27 2.60
N THR A 433 -16.89 -0.10 2.83
CA THR A 433 -17.23 -1.41 3.38
C THR A 433 -16.98 -2.54 2.38
N HIS A 434 -17.25 -2.29 1.09
CA HIS A 434 -17.16 -3.26 -0.01
C HIS A 434 -17.96 -4.56 0.19
N LYS A 435 -18.92 -4.59 1.13
CA LYS A 435 -19.77 -5.76 1.39
C LYS A 435 -20.88 -5.87 0.35
N GLU A 436 -21.33 -7.09 0.10
CA GLU A 436 -22.44 -7.35 -0.83
C GLU A 436 -23.75 -6.70 -0.34
N GLU A 437 -24.05 -6.77 0.96
CA GLU A 437 -25.23 -6.14 1.57
C GLU A 437 -25.26 -4.61 1.46
N ASP A 438 -24.09 -4.01 1.25
CA ASP A 438 -23.88 -2.57 1.12
C ASP A 438 -23.76 -2.11 -0.35
N HIS A 439 -23.93 -3.03 -1.31
CA HIS A 439 -23.84 -2.74 -2.73
C HIS A 439 -24.93 -1.74 -3.17
N GLN A 440 -24.51 -0.71 -3.88
CA GLN A 440 -25.38 0.40 -4.30
C GLN A 440 -25.26 0.68 -5.80
N PRO A 441 -25.88 -0.12 -6.69
CA PRO A 441 -25.92 0.19 -8.11
C PRO A 441 -26.42 1.62 -8.39
N LEU A 442 -25.97 2.22 -9.50
CA LEU A 442 -26.45 3.51 -9.94
C LEU A 442 -27.79 3.36 -10.67
N THR A 443 -28.70 4.31 -10.43
CA THR A 443 -29.80 4.58 -11.35
C THR A 443 -29.28 5.52 -12.45
N PRO A 444 -29.42 5.20 -13.75
CA PRO A 444 -28.96 6.09 -14.82
C PRO A 444 -29.45 7.53 -14.68
N GLY A 445 -28.51 8.48 -14.65
CA GLY A 445 -28.74 9.91 -14.51
C GLY A 445 -28.98 10.41 -13.07
N GLU A 446 -29.09 9.52 -12.08
CA GLU A 446 -29.19 9.90 -10.67
C GLU A 446 -27.81 10.32 -10.14
N THR A 447 -27.76 11.44 -9.42
CA THR A 447 -26.54 11.94 -8.80
C THR A 447 -26.36 11.30 -7.42
N VAL A 448 -25.16 10.78 -7.17
CA VAL A 448 -24.76 10.20 -5.89
C VAL A 448 -23.46 10.83 -5.40
N ALA A 449 -23.34 10.98 -4.08
CA ALA A 449 -22.09 11.38 -3.45
C ALA A 449 -21.19 10.15 -3.22
N ALA A 450 -19.88 10.31 -3.44
CA ALA A 450 -18.88 9.28 -3.18
C ALA A 450 -17.58 9.90 -2.67
N GLU A 451 -16.84 9.16 -1.84
CA GLU A 451 -15.49 9.52 -1.43
C GLU A 451 -14.48 8.48 -1.94
N VAL A 452 -13.50 8.93 -2.70
CA VAL A 452 -12.40 8.11 -3.24
C VAL A 452 -11.20 8.25 -2.31
N GLU A 453 -10.68 7.12 -1.81
CA GLU A 453 -9.40 7.08 -1.10
C GLU A 453 -8.28 7.35 -2.12
N LEU A 454 -7.49 8.40 -1.89
CA LEU A 454 -6.24 8.61 -2.60
C LEU A 454 -5.12 8.14 -1.68
N TRP A 455 -4.34 7.16 -2.12
CA TRP A 455 -3.39 6.47 -1.26
C TRP A 455 -2.36 7.40 -0.61
N PRO A 456 -1.89 7.08 0.61
CA PRO A 456 -0.97 7.93 1.32
C PRO A 456 0.35 8.07 0.55
N ASN A 457 0.79 9.31 0.35
CA ASN A 457 2.06 9.60 -0.31
C ASN A 457 2.64 10.94 0.15
N THR A 458 3.88 11.23 -0.25
CA THR A 458 4.56 12.50 -0.03
C THR A 458 4.89 13.19 -1.35
N ALA A 459 4.94 14.52 -1.32
CA ALA A 459 5.44 15.31 -2.43
C ALA A 459 5.81 16.73 -1.96
N LEU A 460 6.94 17.24 -2.41
CA LEU A 460 7.19 18.68 -2.41
C LEU A 460 6.57 19.31 -3.66
N ILE A 461 5.64 20.24 -3.46
CA ILE A 461 5.10 21.11 -4.51
C ILE A 461 5.90 22.41 -4.47
N LYS A 462 6.55 22.79 -5.58
CA LYS A 462 7.30 24.04 -5.64
C LYS A 462 6.38 25.24 -5.78
N GLN A 463 6.82 26.39 -5.28
CA GLN A 463 6.25 27.68 -5.65
C GLN A 463 6.11 27.78 -7.17
N GLY A 464 4.99 28.31 -7.66
CA GLY A 464 4.69 28.44 -9.10
C GLY A 464 4.08 27.18 -9.73
N HIS A 465 4.25 26.01 -9.13
CA HIS A 465 3.65 24.77 -9.63
C HIS A 465 2.15 24.69 -9.30
N ARG A 466 1.43 23.83 -10.02
CA ARG A 466 -0.01 23.62 -9.86
C ARG A 466 -0.33 22.15 -9.58
N LEU A 467 -1.38 21.90 -8.82
CA LEU A 467 -1.99 20.58 -8.75
C LEU A 467 -2.79 20.34 -10.03
N TRP A 468 -2.66 19.14 -10.57
CA TRP A 468 -3.41 18.67 -11.74
C TRP A 468 -4.08 17.34 -11.39
N LEU A 469 -5.38 17.38 -11.13
CA LEU A 469 -6.20 16.20 -10.83
C LEU A 469 -6.84 15.69 -12.12
N THR A 470 -6.68 14.41 -12.45
CA THR A 470 -7.45 13.77 -13.52
C THR A 470 -8.42 12.75 -12.93
N ILE A 471 -9.64 12.70 -13.48
CA ILE A 471 -10.69 11.74 -13.13
C ILE A 471 -11.07 10.99 -14.42
N GLN A 472 -10.88 9.68 -14.42
CA GLN A 472 -10.96 8.86 -15.63
C GLN A 472 -11.81 7.60 -15.39
N PRO A 473 -12.45 7.04 -16.43
CA PRO A 473 -13.20 5.78 -16.33
C PRO A 473 -12.29 4.54 -16.34
N ARG A 474 -11.00 4.72 -16.64
CA ARG A 474 -10.02 3.63 -16.72
C ARG A 474 -8.64 4.15 -16.28
N ASN A 475 -7.71 3.24 -15.97
CA ASN A 475 -6.34 3.56 -15.58
C ASN A 475 -5.71 4.66 -16.44
N GLY A 476 -5.23 5.74 -15.81
CA GLY A 476 -4.46 6.79 -16.47
C GLY A 476 -3.03 6.40 -16.87
N CYS A 477 -2.24 7.41 -17.24
CA CYS A 477 -0.94 7.23 -17.91
C CYS A 477 0.15 6.50 -17.12
N PHE A 478 0.09 6.56 -15.78
CA PHE A 478 1.13 6.00 -14.94
C PHE A 478 1.32 4.48 -15.09
N LYS A 479 0.25 3.72 -15.40
CA LYS A 479 0.30 2.27 -15.68
C LYS A 479 -0.86 1.89 -16.62
N THR A 480 -0.57 1.64 -17.89
CA THR A 480 -1.54 1.22 -18.92
C THR A 480 -2.50 0.12 -18.43
N HIS A 481 -3.82 0.35 -18.50
CA HIS A 481 -4.92 -0.63 -18.42
C HIS A 481 -4.67 -1.89 -17.55
N THR A 482 -4.36 -1.70 -16.27
CA THR A 482 -4.04 -2.81 -15.35
C THR A 482 -5.22 -3.28 -14.51
N HIS A 483 -6.30 -2.51 -14.41
CA HIS A 483 -7.54 -2.95 -13.77
C HIS A 483 -8.48 -3.61 -14.78
N GLU A 484 -9.36 -4.46 -14.26
CA GLU A 484 -10.47 -5.03 -15.02
C GLU A 484 -11.31 -3.90 -15.65
N TYR A 485 -11.83 -4.18 -16.85
CA TYR A 485 -12.70 -3.27 -17.58
C TYR A 485 -14.01 -3.99 -17.88
N ASP A 486 -15.08 -3.58 -17.21
CA ASP A 486 -16.39 -4.20 -17.35
C ASP A 486 -17.19 -3.49 -18.45
N GLU A 487 -17.30 -4.14 -19.61
CA GLU A 487 -17.99 -3.59 -20.76
C GLU A 487 -19.48 -3.28 -20.50
N SER A 488 -20.12 -3.94 -19.53
CA SER A 488 -21.56 -3.83 -19.27
C SER A 488 -21.99 -2.43 -18.82
N PHE A 489 -21.10 -1.67 -18.19
CA PHE A 489 -21.37 -0.29 -17.77
C PHE A 489 -20.43 0.76 -18.36
N HIS A 490 -19.40 0.36 -19.11
CA HIS A 490 -18.52 1.30 -19.81
C HIS A 490 -18.94 1.54 -21.27
N VAL A 491 -19.23 0.49 -22.03
CA VAL A 491 -19.44 0.60 -23.49
C VAL A 491 -20.74 1.34 -23.79
N GLY A 492 -20.67 2.41 -24.58
CA GLY A 492 -21.78 3.29 -24.92
C GLY A 492 -22.27 4.19 -23.77
N ALA A 493 -21.61 4.16 -22.60
CA ALA A 493 -22.02 4.95 -21.44
C ALA A 493 -21.23 6.27 -21.31
N THR A 494 -21.76 7.18 -20.51
CA THR A 494 -21.15 8.47 -20.18
C THR A 494 -21.19 8.69 -18.67
N ASN A 495 -20.12 9.27 -18.13
CA ASN A 495 -20.00 9.61 -16.72
C ASN A 495 -20.00 11.13 -16.57
N THR A 496 -20.62 11.64 -15.51
CA THR A 496 -20.75 13.07 -15.24
C THR A 496 -20.24 13.38 -13.85
N ILE A 497 -19.39 14.40 -13.73
CA ILE A 497 -18.96 14.99 -12.45
C ILE A 497 -19.76 16.26 -12.24
N HIS A 498 -20.45 16.34 -11.10
CA HIS A 498 -21.20 17.51 -10.66
C HIS A 498 -20.34 18.34 -9.70
N THR A 499 -20.30 19.64 -9.94
CA THR A 499 -19.42 20.61 -9.28
C THR A 499 -20.22 21.80 -8.77
N GLY A 500 -19.70 22.46 -7.74
CA GLY A 500 -20.35 23.58 -7.07
C GLY A 500 -21.66 23.22 -6.34
N GLY A 501 -22.35 24.25 -5.85
CA GLY A 501 -23.59 24.08 -5.08
C GLY A 501 -23.35 23.69 -3.61
N PRO A 502 -24.41 23.23 -2.90
CA PRO A 502 -24.38 22.97 -1.45
C PRO A 502 -23.41 21.85 -1.03
N GLU A 503 -23.19 20.89 -1.92
CA GLU A 503 -22.33 19.73 -1.72
C GLU A 503 -21.20 19.78 -2.75
N ALA A 504 -20.40 20.84 -2.75
CA ALA A 504 -19.35 21.00 -3.76
C ALA A 504 -18.31 19.86 -3.69
N ALA A 505 -18.05 19.23 -4.83
CA ALA A 505 -16.97 18.25 -5.00
C ALA A 505 -15.61 18.88 -4.65
N TYR A 506 -14.72 18.10 -4.04
CA TYR A 506 -13.44 18.58 -3.51
C TYR A 506 -12.33 17.53 -3.57
N LEU A 507 -11.11 17.99 -3.82
CA LEU A 507 -9.86 17.30 -3.53
C LEU A 507 -9.35 17.76 -2.16
N GLN A 508 -9.04 16.83 -1.26
CA GLN A 508 -8.45 17.13 0.04
C GLN A 508 -7.01 16.62 0.13
N ILE A 509 -6.07 17.51 0.43
CA ILE A 509 -4.63 17.22 0.49
C ILE A 509 -4.02 17.45 1.90
N PRO A 510 -3.01 16.66 2.30
CA PRO A 510 -2.35 16.73 3.61
C PRO A 510 -1.17 17.70 3.58
N VAL A 511 -1.42 19.00 3.73
CA VAL A 511 -0.35 20.00 3.83
C VAL A 511 0.35 19.86 5.18
N VAL A 512 1.67 19.72 5.18
CA VAL A 512 2.46 19.65 6.41
C VAL A 512 3.16 20.99 6.64
N PRO A 513 2.77 21.76 7.66
CA PRO A 513 3.49 22.96 8.05
C PRO A 513 4.94 22.64 8.42
N PRO A 514 5.89 23.58 8.20
CA PRO A 514 7.26 23.41 8.64
C PRO A 514 7.33 23.20 10.15
N LEU A 515 8.35 22.48 10.62
CA LEU A 515 8.67 22.48 12.05
C LEU A 515 9.08 23.91 12.41
N ILE A 516 8.32 24.53 13.32
CA ILE A 516 8.74 25.79 13.93
C ILE A 516 9.80 25.37 14.95
N ASP A 517 11.07 25.63 14.65
CA ASP A 517 12.14 25.52 15.64
C ASP A 517 11.77 26.46 16.81
N ASN A 518 11.39 25.89 17.95
CA ASN A 518 11.13 26.62 19.19
C ASN A 518 12.42 26.86 19.97
#